data_AF-A0A7K4HK35-F1
#
_entry.id   AF-A0A7K4HK35-F1
#
_cell.length_a   1.000
_cell.length_b   1.000
_cell.length_c   1.000
_cell.angle_alpha   90.00
_cell.angle_beta   90.00
_cell.angle_gamma   90.00
#
_symmetry.space_group_name_H-M   'P 1'
#
loop_
_entity.id
_entity.type
_entity.pdbx_description
1 polymer ?
#
loop_
_entity_poly.entity_id
_entity_poly.type
_entity_poly.pdbx_seq_one_letter_code
_entity_poly.pdbx_strand_id
1 'polypeptide(L)' 'AVDIPSGLGCDSGQPLGAVIKADYTVTFVAVKKGFASGSAAQYTGEIFVASIGVEPNL' A
#
# COMPACT_ATOMS: atom_id res chain seq x y z
N ALA A 1 1.25 1.57 -8.33
CA ALA A 1 0.05 0.84 -7.90
C ALA A 1 -1.01 1.82 -7.42
N VAL A 2 -2.28 1.43 -7.54
CA VAL A 2 -3.43 2.18 -7.03
C VAL A 2 -3.94 1.42 -5.80
N ASP A 3 -4.00 2.10 -4.67
CA ASP A 3 -4.27 1.59 -3.32
C ASP A 3 -3.19 0.66 -2.74
N ILE A 4 -2.92 -0.47 -3.39
CA ILE A 4 -1.92 -1.46 -2.99
C ILE A 4 -1.35 -2.17 -4.23
N PRO A 5 -0.06 -2.55 -4.27
CA PRO A 5 0.43 -3.39 -5.35
C PRO A 5 -0.34 -4.71 -5.41
N SER A 6 -0.95 -5.00 -6.57
CA SER A 6 -1.73 -6.22 -6.75
C SER A 6 -0.89 -7.44 -6.40
N GLY A 7 -1.47 -8.33 -5.57
CA GLY A 7 -0.79 -9.51 -5.02
C GLY A 7 -0.16 -9.32 -3.65
N LEU A 8 -0.05 -8.09 -3.13
CA LEU A 8 0.43 -7.83 -1.78
C LEU A 8 -0.73 -7.88 -0.78
N GLY A 9 -0.57 -8.59 0.35
CA GLY A 9 -1.57 -8.62 1.41
C GLY A 9 -1.73 -7.26 2.11
N CYS A 10 -2.95 -6.73 2.10
CA CYS A 10 -3.28 -5.40 2.64
C CYS A 10 -2.94 -5.23 4.12
N ASP A 11 -3.15 -6.27 4.93
CA ASP A 11 -2.90 -6.21 6.38
C ASP A 11 -1.57 -6.81 6.79
N SER A 12 -1.11 -7.83 6.07
CA SER A 12 0.09 -8.61 6.41
C SER A 12 1.36 -8.05 5.78
N GLY A 13 1.24 -7.34 4.65
CA GLY A 13 2.38 -6.93 3.82
C GLY A 13 3.13 -8.12 3.21
N GLN A 14 2.55 -9.31 3.21
CA GLN A 14 3.14 -10.51 2.64
C GLN A 14 2.65 -10.73 1.20
N PRO A 15 3.51 -11.22 0.29
CA PRO A 15 3.08 -11.71 -1.01
C PRO A 15 2.00 -12.79 -0.89
N LEU A 16 0.93 -12.65 -1.67
CA LEU A 16 -0.13 -13.66 -1.83
C LEU A 16 0.06 -14.46 -3.14
N GLY A 17 1.30 -14.55 -3.62
CA GLY A 17 1.66 -15.08 -4.94
C GLY A 17 2.58 -14.10 -5.67
N ALA A 18 2.34 -13.90 -6.97
CA ALA A 18 3.01 -12.85 -7.73
C ALA A 18 2.57 -11.46 -7.26
N VAL A 19 3.53 -10.56 -7.07
CA VAL A 19 3.27 -9.18 -6.62
C VAL A 19 3.82 -8.19 -7.63
N ILE A 20 3.03 -7.19 -7.97
CA ILE A 20 3.53 -6.05 -8.75
C ILE A 20 4.58 -5.31 -7.94
N LYS A 21 5.75 -5.08 -8.54
CA LYS A 21 6.71 -4.11 -8.03
C LYS A 21 6.41 -2.76 -8.65
N ALA A 22 5.92 -1.82 -7.84
CA ALA A 22 5.59 -0.48 -8.28
C ALA A 22 6.73 0.50 -7.97
N ASP A 23 6.96 1.46 -8.86
CA ASP A 23 7.83 2.61 -8.57
C ASP A 23 7.16 3.61 -7.63
N TYR A 24 5.82 3.72 -7.74
CA TYR A 24 4.98 4.60 -6.94
C TYR A 24 3.68 3.89 -6.54
N THR A 25 3.19 4.13 -5.32
CA THR A 25 1.88 3.67 -4.83
C THR A 25 1.08 4.83 -4.27
N VAL A 26 -0.13 5.06 -4.78
CA VAL A 26 -1.08 6.03 -4.23
C VAL A 26 -2.15 5.27 -3.45
N THR A 27 -2.15 5.38 -2.13
CA THR A 27 -3.18 4.81 -1.24
C THR A 27 -4.20 5.85 -0.85
N PHE A 28 -5.42 5.40 -0.51
CA PHE A 28 -6.51 6.31 -0.15
C PHE A 28 -6.82 6.26 1.35
N VAL A 29 -7.25 7.39 1.88
CA VAL A 29 -7.67 7.63 3.28
C VAL A 29 -6.51 7.52 4.28
N ALA A 30 -5.81 6.39 4.30
CA ALA A 30 -4.70 6.13 5.22
C ALA A 30 -3.69 5.15 4.62
N VAL A 31 -2.54 5.05 5.28
CA VAL A 31 -1.54 4.01 5.04
C VAL A 31 -2.13 2.64 5.37
N LYS A 32 -1.93 1.65 4.50
CA LYS A 32 -2.35 0.26 4.78
C LYS A 32 -1.42 -0.36 5.82
N LYS A 33 -1.97 -1.14 6.76
CA LYS A 33 -1.19 -1.81 7.81
C LYS A 33 -0.03 -2.64 7.24
N GLY A 34 -0.27 -3.33 6.13
CA GLY A 34 0.73 -4.14 5.45
C GLY A 34 1.95 -3.36 4.96
N PHE A 35 1.86 -2.03 4.76
CA PHE A 35 3.02 -1.21 4.35
C PHE A 35 4.08 -1.11 5.44
N ALA A 36 3.72 -1.32 6.71
CA ALA A 36 4.69 -1.37 7.81
C ALA A 36 5.49 -2.69 7.86
N SER A 37 5.11 -3.71 7.06
CA SER A 37 5.88 -4.95 6.98
C SER A 37 7.21 -4.73 6.26
N GLY A 38 8.30 -5.30 6.80
CA GLY A 38 9.60 -5.26 6.15
C GLY A 38 9.62 -5.90 4.75
N SER A 39 8.70 -6.83 4.46
CA SER A 39 8.56 -7.44 3.14
C SER A 39 7.89 -6.54 2.10
N ALA A 40 7.11 -5.54 2.53
CA ALA A 40 6.29 -4.72 1.63
C ALA A 40 7.11 -3.69 0.84
N ALA A 41 8.16 -3.11 1.45
CA ALA A 41 8.93 -2.00 0.89
C ALA A 41 9.51 -2.29 -0.51
N GLN A 42 9.84 -3.56 -0.81
CA GLN A 42 10.37 -3.95 -2.12
C GLN A 42 9.33 -3.89 -3.26
N TYR A 43 8.04 -3.80 -2.92
CA TYR A 43 6.91 -3.81 -3.87
C TYR A 43 6.19 -2.47 -3.99
N THR A 44 6.25 -1.64 -2.94
CA THR A 44 5.42 -0.42 -2.86
C THR A 44 5.98 0.76 -3.62
N GLY A 45 7.30 0.85 -3.78
CA GLY A 45 7.93 2.09 -4.25
C GLY A 45 7.67 3.25 -3.28
N GLU A 46 7.64 4.48 -3.78
CA GLU A 46 7.29 5.66 -2.98
C GLU A 46 5.77 5.73 -2.77
N ILE A 47 5.35 5.98 -1.52
CA ILE A 47 3.94 5.92 -1.10
C ILE A 47 3.38 7.33 -0.91
N PHE A 48 2.25 7.61 -1.56
CA PHE A 48 1.45 8.82 -1.38
C PHE A 48 0.09 8.47 -0.79
N VAL A 49 -0.38 9.25 0.19
CA VAL A 49 -1.74 9.12 0.73
C VAL A 49 -2.62 10.21 0.12
N ALA A 50 -3.57 9.82 -0.72
CA ALA A 50 -4.54 10.72 -1.33
C ALA A 50 -5.83 10.78 -0.51
N SER A 51 -6.34 11.99 -0.28
CA SER A 51 -7.69 12.19 0.24
C SER A 51 -8.72 11.86 -0.83
N ILE A 52 -9.80 11.21 -0.42
CA ILE A 52 -11.00 10.95 -1.24
C ILE A 52 -12.26 11.55 -0.59
N GLY A 53 -12.10 12.59 0.23
CA GLY A 53 -13.21 13.27 0.91
C GLY A 53 -13.53 12.73 2.31
N VAL A 54 -12.68 11.85 2.86
CA VAL A 54 -12.75 11.43 4.27
C VAL A 54 -11.83 12.32 5.09
N GLU A 55 -12.36 13.00 6.09
CA GLU A 55 -11.55 13.81 7.01
C GLU A 55 -10.73 12.89 7.95
N PRO A 56 -9.44 13.20 8.17
CA PRO A 56 -8.62 12.48 9.15
C PRO A 56 -9.03 12.90 10.57
N ASN A 57 -10.16 12.39 11.05
CA ASN A 57 -10.64 12.53 12.43
C ASN A 57 -10.59 11.18 13.17
N LEU A 58 -9.48 10.44 13.02
CA LEU A 58 -9.12 9.27 13.83
C LEU A 58 -8.06 9.65 14.87
#